data_AF-A0A0K8JKA5-F1
#
_entry.id   AF-A0A0K8JKA5-F1
#
_cell.length_a   1.000
_cell.length_b   1.000
_cell.length_c   1.000
_cell.angle_alpha   90.00
_cell.angle_beta   90.00
_cell.angle_gamma   90.00
#
_symmetry.space_group_name_H-M   'P 1'
#
loop_
_entity.id
_entity.type
_entity.pdbx_description
1 polymer ?
#
loop_
_entity_poly.entity_id
_entity_poly.type
_entity_poly.pdbx_seq_one_letter_code
_entity_poly.pdbx_strand_id
1 'polypeptide(L)'
;MLPKGANLQKIRDGKKTYAVTPHIPGGFVKAKDLRRYADVAERYGAVLKLTSAQRIMITGLKAEDVEKVWDDLGMQPAIGFANCVRSVKICPGIAFCKRGKQDSIKLGLELDKRYHKKEMPSRMKLGVAGCPNSCAEVHIKDIGLLATDKGWDVYVGGSAGSHPRLADKLIEDLTHDEALAMVEIIVRYYQKHADIERVGQFIDRIGFKKFKADVLAEFYQESSQATEPLVSQSADGEKLVPVAGGLTEGALVFGDKIDADSVIADIIRIYPQTIPVFRSFGMGCLGCPSATAEPVAKAADIHGVDVNEILAALNKVI
;
A
#
# COMPACT_ATOMS: atom_id res chain seq x y z
N MET A 1 8.48 0.43 -23.28
CA MET A 1 8.60 -0.29 -21.99
C MET A 1 8.70 0.74 -20.86
N LEU A 2 8.01 0.56 -19.73
CA LEU A 2 8.13 1.47 -18.58
C LEU A 2 9.54 1.36 -17.98
N PRO A 3 10.25 2.47 -17.71
CA PRO A 3 11.55 2.42 -17.06
C PRO A 3 11.43 1.76 -15.67
N LYS A 4 12.33 0.82 -15.36
CA LYS A 4 12.31 0.11 -14.08
C LYS A 4 12.53 1.09 -12.92
N GLY A 5 11.76 0.90 -11.83
CA GLY A 5 11.87 1.74 -10.63
C GLY A 5 11.29 3.15 -10.76
N ALA A 6 10.68 3.52 -11.90
CA ALA A 6 10.03 4.81 -12.08
C ALA A 6 8.51 4.68 -12.17
N ASN A 7 7.81 5.73 -11.72
CA ASN A 7 6.37 5.88 -11.91
C ASN A 7 6.13 6.82 -13.10
N LEU A 8 5.24 6.43 -14.01
CA LEU A 8 4.70 7.34 -15.01
C LEU A 8 3.91 8.45 -14.29
N GLN A 9 4.18 9.72 -14.62
CA GLN A 9 3.50 10.87 -14.02
C GLN A 9 2.46 11.48 -14.94
N LYS A 10 2.90 12.00 -16.08
CA LYS A 10 2.03 12.73 -17.01
C LYS A 10 2.41 12.40 -18.45
N ILE A 11 1.38 12.24 -19.27
CA ILE A 11 1.47 12.23 -20.73
C ILE A 11 0.97 13.59 -21.21
N ARG A 12 1.80 14.34 -21.94
CA ARG A 12 1.42 15.62 -22.56
C ARG A 12 1.94 15.65 -23.99
N ASP A 13 1.04 15.85 -24.95
CA ASP A 13 1.37 15.86 -26.39
C ASP A 13 2.17 14.60 -26.80
N GLY A 14 1.74 13.44 -26.32
CA GLY A 14 2.41 12.15 -26.52
C GLY A 14 3.70 11.93 -25.72
N LYS A 15 4.23 12.95 -25.02
CA LYS A 15 5.46 12.85 -24.23
C LYS A 15 5.16 12.35 -22.82
N LYS A 16 5.79 11.23 -22.45
CA LYS A 16 5.71 10.62 -21.12
C LYS A 16 6.79 11.20 -20.20
N THR A 17 6.38 11.60 -18.99
CA THR A 17 7.29 12.06 -17.92
C THR A 17 7.22 11.10 -16.74
N TYR A 18 8.34 10.96 -16.03
CA TYR A 18 8.53 9.97 -14.99
C TYR A 18 9.00 10.60 -13.69
N ALA A 19 8.74 9.88 -12.60
CA ALA A 19 9.32 10.19 -11.30
C ALA A 19 9.95 8.95 -10.67
N VAL A 20 11.06 9.18 -9.97
CA VAL A 20 11.68 8.19 -9.10
C VAL A 20 11.50 8.62 -7.65
N THR A 21 11.37 7.65 -6.76
CA THR A 21 11.29 7.90 -5.31
C THR A 21 12.21 6.93 -4.61
N PRO A 22 13.40 7.35 -4.16
CA PRO A 22 14.30 6.46 -3.44
C PRO A 22 13.78 6.16 -2.04
N HIS A 23 14.22 5.04 -1.47
CA HIS A 23 13.89 4.66 -0.11
C HIS A 23 14.62 5.53 0.92
N ILE A 24 13.88 6.13 1.86
CA ILE A 24 14.43 6.89 2.98
C ILE A 24 13.77 6.35 4.26
N PRO A 25 14.40 5.40 4.97
CA PRO A 25 13.84 4.81 6.19
C PRO A 25 13.48 5.86 7.23
N GLY A 26 12.21 5.92 7.64
CA GLY A 26 11.70 6.89 8.62
C GLY A 26 11.82 8.36 8.22
N GLY A 27 12.25 8.67 7.00
CA GLY A 27 12.54 10.04 6.58
C GLY A 27 13.82 10.65 7.18
N PHE A 28 14.70 9.86 7.77
CA PHE A 28 15.98 10.33 8.29
C PHE A 28 17.02 10.34 7.16
N VAL A 29 17.60 11.51 6.88
CA VAL A 29 18.51 11.72 5.75
C VAL A 29 19.74 12.52 6.20
N LYS A 30 20.93 12.12 5.76
CA LYS A 30 22.17 12.85 6.06
C LYS A 30 22.39 13.94 5.01
N ALA A 31 23.11 15.00 5.38
CA ALA A 31 23.41 16.12 4.49
C ALA A 31 24.08 15.69 3.17
N LYS A 32 24.96 14.67 3.21
CA LYS A 32 25.60 14.12 2.00
C LYS A 32 24.58 13.56 1.00
N ASP A 33 23.53 12.91 1.49
CA ASP A 33 22.52 12.29 0.65
C ASP A 33 21.60 13.39 0.08
N LEU A 34 21.26 14.41 0.89
CA LEU A 34 20.52 15.59 0.41
C LEU A 34 21.27 16.36 -0.70
N ARG A 35 22.60 16.52 -0.59
CA ARG A 35 23.40 17.11 -1.68
C ARG A 35 23.27 16.29 -2.95
N ARG A 36 23.37 14.97 -2.85
CA ARG A 36 23.19 14.06 -4.00
C ARG A 36 21.80 14.22 -4.66
N TYR A 37 20.73 14.37 -3.88
CA TYR A 37 19.40 14.68 -4.43
C TYR A 37 19.39 16.02 -5.19
N ALA A 38 20.05 17.05 -4.66
CA ALA A 38 20.13 18.37 -5.30
C ALA A 38 20.94 18.31 -6.60
N ASP A 39 22.10 17.66 -6.60
CA ASP A 39 22.97 17.50 -7.77
C ASP A 39 22.24 16.74 -8.89
N VAL A 40 21.51 15.67 -8.55
CA VAL A 40 20.69 14.92 -9.51
C VAL A 40 19.54 15.79 -10.04
N ALA A 41 18.85 16.53 -9.17
CA ALA A 41 17.76 17.40 -9.59
C ALA A 41 18.24 18.48 -10.59
N GLU A 42 19.37 19.11 -10.30
CA GLU A 42 19.98 20.11 -11.18
C GLU A 42 20.39 19.50 -12.53
N ARG A 43 21.12 18.38 -12.50
CA ARG A 43 21.64 17.69 -13.70
C ARG A 43 20.53 17.32 -14.69
N TYR A 44 19.39 16.85 -14.19
CA TYR A 44 18.28 16.38 -15.03
C TYR A 44 17.15 17.39 -15.18
N GLY A 45 17.33 18.63 -14.69
CA GLY A 45 16.28 19.66 -14.70
C GLY A 45 15.00 19.24 -13.97
N ALA A 46 15.14 18.39 -12.95
CA ALA A 46 14.05 17.77 -12.23
C ALA A 46 13.63 18.59 -11.00
N VAL A 47 12.38 18.45 -10.59
CA VAL A 47 11.87 19.08 -9.36
C VAL A 47 11.79 18.05 -8.25
N LEU A 48 12.30 18.42 -7.06
CA LEU A 48 12.21 17.63 -5.83
C LEU A 48 10.88 17.89 -5.11
N LYS A 49 10.15 16.82 -4.80
CA LYS A 49 8.88 16.87 -4.06
C LYS A 49 8.98 16.08 -2.76
N LEU A 50 8.77 16.76 -1.64
CA LEU A 50 8.53 16.10 -0.34
C LEU A 50 7.16 15.44 -0.34
N THR A 51 7.12 14.18 0.12
CA THR A 51 5.90 13.37 0.18
C THR A 51 5.40 13.24 1.62
N SER A 52 4.10 12.98 1.80
CA SER A 52 3.50 12.74 3.12
C SER A 52 4.05 11.50 3.85
N ALA A 53 4.74 10.62 3.11
CA ALA A 53 5.42 9.44 3.62
C ALA A 53 6.89 9.70 4.01
N GLN A 54 7.29 10.97 4.20
CA GLN A 54 8.65 11.37 4.59
C GLN A 54 9.74 10.96 3.58
N ARG A 55 9.41 11.01 2.28
CA ARG A 55 10.35 10.73 1.19
C ARG A 55 10.51 11.93 0.27
N ILE A 56 11.60 11.93 -0.50
CA ILE A 56 11.88 12.90 -1.57
C ILE A 56 11.68 12.19 -2.91
N MET A 57 10.76 12.72 -3.72
CA MET A 57 10.50 12.25 -5.08
C MET A 57 11.16 13.20 -6.09
N ILE A 58 11.80 12.66 -7.12
CA ILE A 58 12.42 13.40 -8.22
C ILE A 58 11.50 13.28 -9.42
N THR A 59 11.00 14.41 -9.94
CA THR A 59 9.91 14.46 -10.92
C THR A 59 10.33 15.05 -12.26
N GLY A 60 9.54 14.80 -13.32
CA GLY A 60 9.75 15.40 -14.63
C GLY A 60 10.87 14.76 -15.45
N LEU A 61 11.27 13.53 -15.11
CA LEU A 61 12.34 12.82 -15.79
C LEU A 61 11.88 12.26 -17.13
N LYS A 62 12.81 12.16 -18.09
CA LYS A 62 12.61 11.42 -19.33
C LYS A 62 12.81 9.93 -19.09
N ALA A 63 12.22 9.09 -19.93
CA ALA A 63 12.35 7.64 -19.83
C ALA A 63 13.82 7.17 -19.89
N GLU A 64 14.59 7.73 -20.83
CA GLU A 64 16.00 7.41 -21.08
C GLU A 64 16.97 7.83 -19.96
N ASP A 65 16.55 8.74 -19.09
CA ASP A 65 17.38 9.26 -18.00
C ASP A 65 17.23 8.45 -16.70
N VAL A 66 16.17 7.65 -16.56
CA VAL A 66 15.82 6.98 -15.29
C VAL A 66 16.94 6.10 -14.76
N GLU A 67 17.60 5.32 -15.62
CA GLU A 67 18.69 4.43 -15.20
C GLU A 67 19.88 5.24 -14.65
N LYS A 68 20.31 6.28 -15.39
CA LYS A 68 21.41 7.16 -14.99
C LYS A 68 21.10 7.91 -13.69
N VAL A 69 19.84 8.33 -13.51
CA VAL A 69 19.38 8.95 -12.25
C VAL A 69 19.56 8.00 -11.07
N TRP A 70 19.26 6.71 -11.24
CA TRP A 70 19.49 5.72 -10.18
C TRP A 70 20.97 5.51 -9.88
N ASP A 71 21.81 5.46 -10.91
CA ASP A 71 23.27 5.34 -10.76
C ASP A 71 23.86 6.54 -10.02
N ASP A 72 23.46 7.76 -10.40
CA ASP A 72 23.90 8.99 -9.77
C ASP A 72 23.43 9.09 -8.30
N LEU A 73 22.23 8.59 -8.00
CA LEU A 73 21.72 8.52 -6.63
C LEU A 73 22.42 7.45 -5.80
N GLY A 74 22.81 6.32 -6.40
CA GLY A 74 23.34 5.15 -5.68
C GLY A 74 22.37 4.64 -4.60
N MET A 75 21.06 4.74 -4.86
CA MET A 75 19.98 4.36 -3.95
C MET A 75 19.02 3.37 -4.61
N GLN A 76 18.15 2.77 -3.80
CA GLN A 76 17.14 1.82 -4.28
C GLN A 76 15.75 2.45 -4.35
N PRO A 77 14.88 2.03 -5.28
CA PRO A 77 13.49 2.46 -5.33
C PRO A 77 12.77 2.17 -4.00
N ALA A 78 11.89 3.08 -3.57
CA ALA A 78 11.09 2.89 -2.35
C ALA A 78 9.95 1.88 -2.50
N ILE A 79 9.61 1.49 -3.73
CA ILE A 79 8.48 0.61 -4.04
C ILE A 79 9.05 -0.57 -4.82
N GLY A 80 8.69 -1.79 -4.40
CA GLY A 80 9.05 -3.02 -5.09
C GLY A 80 7.92 -3.51 -5.97
N PHE A 81 6.75 -3.73 -5.35
CA PHE A 81 5.52 -4.15 -6.03
C PHE A 81 4.44 -3.08 -5.93
N ALA A 82 3.44 -3.15 -6.81
CA ALA A 82 2.32 -2.23 -6.75
C ALA A 82 1.51 -2.39 -5.45
N ASN A 83 1.22 -3.62 -5.05
CA ASN A 83 0.60 -3.93 -3.77
C ASN A 83 1.67 -4.46 -2.81
N CYS A 84 2.21 -3.55 -2.00
CA CYS A 84 3.20 -3.87 -0.98
C CYS A 84 3.08 -2.89 0.18
N VAL A 85 3.85 -3.15 1.24
CA VAL A 85 4.13 -2.13 2.24
C VAL A 85 4.91 -1.00 1.58
N ARG A 86 4.30 0.20 1.54
CA ARG A 86 4.81 1.38 0.83
C ARG A 86 5.71 2.24 1.69
N SER A 87 5.41 2.35 2.98
CA SER A 87 6.12 3.24 3.89
C SER A 87 5.82 2.91 5.35
N VAL A 88 6.86 3.02 6.18
CA VAL A 88 6.72 3.14 7.63
C VAL A 88 7.03 4.60 7.98
N LYS A 89 5.99 5.37 8.35
CA LYS A 89 6.15 6.77 8.77
C LYS A 89 6.57 6.82 10.23
N ILE A 90 7.62 7.55 10.58
CA ILE A 90 8.20 7.54 11.92
C ILE A 90 8.36 8.96 12.43
N CYS A 91 7.89 9.26 13.64
CA CYS A 91 8.14 10.57 14.25
C CYS A 91 9.58 10.67 14.81
N PRO A 92 10.07 11.87 15.15
CA PRO A 92 11.43 12.03 15.67
C PRO A 92 11.74 11.30 16.99
N GLY A 93 10.72 10.78 17.69
CA GLY A 93 10.89 9.93 18.88
C GLY A 93 11.61 10.63 20.05
N ILE A 94 12.05 9.83 21.02
CA ILE A 94 12.81 10.32 22.19
C ILE A 94 14.18 10.89 21.81
N ALA A 95 14.74 10.48 20.67
CA ALA A 95 16.06 10.94 20.22
C ALA A 95 16.09 12.44 19.89
N PHE A 96 14.98 12.99 19.39
CA PHE A 96 14.94 14.36 18.87
C PHE A 96 13.72 15.18 19.32
N CYS A 97 12.81 14.61 20.11
CA CYS A 97 11.59 15.30 20.56
C CYS A 97 11.36 15.16 22.07
N LYS A 98 11.19 16.30 22.74
CA LYS A 98 10.90 16.38 24.18
C LYS A 98 9.56 15.76 24.63
N ARG A 99 8.68 15.41 23.69
CA ARG A 99 7.38 14.78 23.96
C ARG A 99 7.42 13.26 23.85
N GLY A 100 8.52 12.69 23.35
CA GLY A 100 8.66 11.25 23.16
C GLY A 100 8.48 10.50 24.49
N LYS A 101 7.65 9.46 24.46
CA LYS A 101 7.38 8.52 25.56
C LYS A 101 8.13 7.21 25.35
N GLN A 102 8.15 6.72 24.11
CA GLN A 102 8.88 5.52 23.70
C GLN A 102 9.72 5.81 22.44
N ASP A 103 10.70 4.95 22.17
CA ASP A 103 11.58 5.07 21.01
C ASP A 103 10.90 4.61 19.71
N SER A 104 10.19 5.55 19.06
CA SER A 104 9.59 5.30 17.75
C SER A 104 10.59 5.06 16.63
N ILE A 105 11.83 5.56 16.76
CA ILE A 105 12.84 5.35 15.74
C ILE A 105 13.27 3.89 15.74
N LYS A 106 13.60 3.34 16.91
CA LYS A 106 13.98 1.94 17.05
C LYS A 106 12.89 1.01 16.51
N LEU A 107 11.65 1.14 17.01
CA LEU A 107 10.54 0.29 16.59
C LEU A 107 10.20 0.47 15.11
N GLY A 108 10.13 1.70 14.63
CA GLY A 108 9.77 1.97 13.25
C GLY A 108 10.82 1.52 12.23
N LEU A 109 12.11 1.67 12.52
CA LEU A 109 13.17 1.18 11.62
C LEU A 109 13.23 -0.34 11.60
N GLU A 110 12.90 -1.00 12.71
CA GLU A 110 12.77 -2.45 12.74
C GLU A 110 11.61 -2.94 11.87
N LEU A 111 10.45 -2.28 11.94
CA LEU A 111 9.32 -2.53 11.05
C LEU A 111 9.66 -2.24 9.57
N ASP A 112 10.37 -1.16 9.28
CA ASP A 112 10.82 -0.85 7.93
C ASP A 112 11.74 -1.96 7.38
N LYS A 113 12.71 -2.43 8.18
CA LYS A 113 13.59 -3.54 7.81
C LYS A 113 12.82 -4.85 7.53
N ARG A 114 11.80 -5.17 8.33
CA ARG A 114 11.01 -6.41 8.20
C ARG A 114 10.06 -6.38 7.01
N TYR A 115 9.45 -5.22 6.74
CA TYR A 115 8.27 -5.14 5.90
C TYR A 115 8.43 -4.30 4.64
N HIS A 116 9.46 -3.45 4.52
CA HIS A 116 9.67 -2.65 3.32
C HIS A 116 9.63 -3.52 2.05
N LYS A 117 8.77 -3.14 1.08
CA LYS A 117 8.50 -3.88 -0.16
C LYS A 117 7.89 -5.28 -0.01
N LYS A 118 7.53 -5.73 1.18
CA LYS A 118 6.81 -7.01 1.35
C LYS A 118 5.48 -6.94 0.58
N GLU A 119 5.26 -7.89 -0.33
CA GLU A 119 4.04 -7.99 -1.12
C GLU A 119 2.82 -8.18 -0.19
N MET A 120 1.74 -7.49 -0.53
CA MET A 120 0.50 -7.46 0.26
C MET A 120 -0.70 -7.55 -0.68
N PRO A 121 -1.87 -7.99 -0.18
CA PRO A 121 -3.11 -8.00 -0.98
C PRO A 121 -3.42 -6.62 -1.61
N SER A 122 -3.24 -5.54 -0.87
CA SER A 122 -3.29 -4.15 -1.37
C SER A 122 -2.14 -3.31 -0.81
N ARG A 123 -2.03 -2.04 -1.24
CA ARG A 123 -1.03 -1.10 -0.69
C ARG A 123 -1.22 -0.95 0.82
N MET A 124 -0.14 -1.09 1.58
CA MET A 124 -0.16 -0.98 3.04
C MET A 124 0.77 0.14 3.51
N LYS A 125 0.35 0.91 4.51
CA LYS A 125 1.13 1.98 5.16
C LYS A 125 1.14 1.76 6.66
N LEU A 126 2.31 1.88 7.26
CA LEU A 126 2.49 1.84 8.71
C LEU A 126 2.83 3.23 9.24
N GLY A 127 2.53 3.47 10.51
CA GLY A 127 2.95 4.67 11.23
C GLY A 127 3.35 4.35 12.66
N VAL A 128 4.47 4.91 13.11
CA VAL A 128 4.98 4.76 14.47
C VAL A 128 5.18 6.13 15.09
N ALA A 129 4.39 6.44 16.11
CA ALA A 129 4.44 7.69 16.83
C ALA A 129 4.84 7.48 18.28
N GLY A 130 5.91 8.15 18.70
CA GLY A 130 6.46 8.06 20.04
C GLY A 130 5.67 8.81 21.12
N CYS A 131 4.50 9.39 20.82
CA CYS A 131 3.61 9.99 21.82
C CYS A 131 2.19 10.26 21.25
N PRO A 132 1.19 10.61 22.08
CA PRO A 132 -0.18 10.89 21.66
C PRO A 132 -0.37 12.00 20.62
N ASN A 133 0.62 12.87 20.38
CA ASN A 133 0.55 13.85 19.27
C ASN A 133 0.45 13.19 17.89
N SER A 134 0.85 11.92 17.78
CA SER A 134 0.65 11.14 16.57
C SER A 134 1.18 11.82 15.28
N CYS A 135 2.41 12.37 15.30
CA CYS A 135 2.98 13.01 14.10
C CYS A 135 3.16 12.05 12.91
N ALA A 136 3.18 10.74 13.19
CA ALA A 136 3.14 9.69 12.17
C ALA A 136 1.73 9.36 11.65
N GLU A 137 0.69 10.05 12.15
CA GLU A 137 -0.72 9.93 11.76
C GLU A 137 -1.28 8.51 11.93
N VAL A 138 -1.03 7.88 13.07
CA VAL A 138 -1.27 6.43 13.29
C VAL A 138 -2.73 6.02 13.04
N HIS A 139 -3.69 6.91 13.31
CA HIS A 139 -5.12 6.66 13.17
C HIS A 139 -5.62 6.59 11.72
N ILE A 140 -4.78 6.91 10.74
CA ILE A 140 -5.10 6.81 9.31
C ILE A 140 -4.11 5.91 8.55
N LYS A 141 -3.38 5.06 9.28
CA LYS A 141 -2.50 4.03 8.71
C LYS A 141 -3.18 2.68 8.77
N ASP A 142 -2.82 1.80 7.84
CA ASP A 142 -3.34 0.43 7.83
C ASP A 142 -2.96 -0.29 9.12
N ILE A 143 -1.75 -0.03 9.66
CA ILE A 143 -1.33 -0.39 11.01
C ILE A 143 -0.63 0.82 11.65
N GLY A 144 -1.08 1.22 12.83
CA GLY A 144 -0.55 2.35 13.59
C GLY A 144 -0.05 1.90 14.96
N LEU A 145 1.13 2.37 15.36
CA LEU A 145 1.71 2.14 16.68
C LEU A 145 1.88 3.47 17.40
N LEU A 146 1.19 3.63 18.53
CA LEU A 146 1.17 4.85 19.31
C LEU A 146 1.74 4.59 20.70
N ALA A 147 2.81 5.30 21.05
CA ALA A 147 3.42 5.16 22.35
C ALA A 147 2.63 5.89 23.45
N THR A 148 2.52 5.23 24.59
CA THR A 148 2.03 5.74 25.87
C THR A 148 3.15 5.65 26.92
N ASP A 149 2.88 6.10 28.14
CA ASP A 149 3.81 5.92 29.26
C ASP A 149 3.92 4.44 29.70
N LYS A 150 2.96 3.59 29.30
CA LYS A 150 2.91 2.17 29.66
C LYS A 150 3.45 1.23 28.57
N GLY A 151 3.42 1.65 27.31
CA GLY A 151 3.86 0.80 26.20
C GLY A 151 3.39 1.33 24.84
N TRP A 152 2.97 0.42 23.97
CA TRP A 152 2.50 0.68 22.61
C TRP A 152 1.05 0.26 22.42
N ASP A 153 0.22 1.21 22.00
CA ASP A 153 -1.12 0.95 21.51
C ASP A 153 -1.07 0.65 20.02
N VAL A 154 -1.75 -0.41 19.60
CA VAL A 154 -1.84 -0.84 18.21
C VAL A 154 -3.22 -0.52 17.66
N TYR A 155 -3.23 0.17 16.52
CA TYR A 155 -4.40 0.56 15.74
C TYR A 155 -4.36 -0.11 14.38
N VAL A 156 -5.51 -0.47 13.82
CA VAL A 156 -5.60 -1.22 12.56
C VAL A 156 -6.74 -0.74 11.68
N GLY A 157 -6.59 -0.85 10.35
CA GLY A 157 -7.65 -0.59 9.37
C GLY A 157 -7.78 0.88 8.95
N GLY A 158 -6.91 1.78 9.43
CA GLY A 158 -6.96 3.18 9.04
C GLY A 158 -6.57 3.42 7.59
N SER A 159 -7.18 4.43 6.97
CA SER A 159 -6.77 4.88 5.64
C SER A 159 -7.10 6.35 5.38
N ALA A 160 -6.24 6.99 4.60
CA ALA A 160 -6.52 8.27 3.97
C ALA A 160 -6.66 8.10 2.46
N GLY A 161 -7.42 8.99 1.82
CA GLY A 161 -7.70 8.97 0.38
C GLY A 161 -9.13 9.40 0.08
N SER A 162 -9.69 8.91 -1.03
CA SER A 162 -11.07 9.18 -1.44
C SER A 162 -12.11 8.65 -0.45
N HIS A 163 -11.81 7.52 0.20
CA HIS A 163 -12.65 6.90 1.24
C HIS A 163 -11.84 6.85 2.55
N PRO A 164 -11.79 7.95 3.33
CA PRO A 164 -11.05 7.97 4.58
C PRO A 164 -11.72 7.05 5.61
N ARG A 165 -10.90 6.33 6.38
CA ARG A 165 -11.33 5.45 7.47
C ARG A 165 -10.41 5.66 8.66
N LEU A 166 -10.98 5.87 9.85
CA LEU A 166 -10.20 5.86 11.08
C LEU A 166 -9.85 4.43 11.47
N ALA A 167 -8.66 4.24 12.03
CA ALA A 167 -8.20 2.96 12.53
C ALA A 167 -8.90 2.62 13.85
N ASP A 168 -9.19 1.34 14.05
CA ASP A 168 -9.75 0.81 15.29
C ASP A 168 -8.62 0.47 16.26
N LYS A 169 -8.78 0.78 17.55
CA LYS A 169 -7.82 0.36 18.59
C LYS A 169 -7.94 -1.15 18.81
N LEU A 170 -6.89 -1.89 18.50
CA LEU A 170 -6.85 -3.34 18.62
C LEU A 170 -6.49 -3.77 20.04
N ILE A 171 -5.36 -3.28 20.55
CA ILE A 171 -4.75 -3.64 21.83
C ILE A 171 -3.89 -2.47 22.33
N GLU A 172 -3.68 -2.39 23.64
CA GLU A 172 -2.94 -1.30 24.30
C GLU A 172 -1.86 -1.84 25.24
N ASP A 173 -0.96 -0.94 25.64
CA ASP A 173 0.07 -1.18 26.66
C ASP A 173 1.07 -2.31 26.32
N LEU A 174 1.35 -2.56 25.04
CA LEU A 174 2.32 -3.58 24.62
C LEU A 174 3.77 -3.14 24.84
N THR A 175 4.64 -4.08 25.20
CA THR A 175 6.09 -3.90 25.12
C THR A 175 6.57 -3.78 23.67
N HIS A 176 7.83 -3.41 23.47
CA HIS A 176 8.44 -3.33 22.12
C HIS A 176 8.32 -4.64 21.34
N ASP A 177 8.65 -5.77 21.98
CA ASP A 177 8.67 -7.08 21.34
C ASP A 177 7.25 -7.61 21.08
N GLU A 178 6.32 -7.39 22.02
CA GLU A 178 4.91 -7.70 21.83
C GLU A 178 4.29 -6.89 20.68
N ALA A 179 4.64 -5.61 20.56
CA ALA A 179 4.17 -4.77 19.46
C ALA A 179 4.65 -5.30 18.10
N LEU A 180 5.90 -5.76 18.00
CA LEU A 180 6.43 -6.40 16.79
C LEU A 180 5.71 -7.71 16.47
N ALA A 181 5.49 -8.56 17.48
CA ALA A 181 4.76 -9.82 17.33
C ALA A 181 3.31 -9.57 16.87
N MET A 182 2.64 -8.57 17.44
CA MET A 182 1.28 -8.18 17.04
C MET A 182 1.22 -7.73 15.57
N VAL A 183 2.18 -6.90 15.11
CA VAL A 183 2.24 -6.51 13.69
C VAL A 183 2.46 -7.72 12.79
N GLU A 184 3.30 -8.67 13.20
CA GLU A 184 3.54 -9.90 12.44
C GLU A 184 2.26 -10.73 12.27
N ILE A 185 1.49 -10.91 13.34
CA ILE A 185 0.21 -11.61 13.32
C ILE A 185 -0.77 -10.90 12.40
N ILE A 186 -0.94 -9.58 12.54
CA ILE A 186 -1.84 -8.79 11.67
C ILE A 186 -1.46 -8.95 10.20
N VAL A 187 -0.16 -8.84 9.88
CA VAL A 187 0.33 -8.98 8.50
C VAL A 187 0.05 -10.38 7.96
N ARG A 188 0.36 -11.43 8.73
CA ARG A 188 0.10 -12.82 8.32
C ARG A 188 -1.39 -13.09 8.11
N TYR A 189 -2.23 -12.65 9.04
CA TYR A 189 -3.67 -12.81 8.97
C TYR A 189 -4.25 -12.09 7.74
N TYR A 190 -3.85 -10.84 7.51
CA TYR A 190 -4.27 -10.08 6.33
C TYR A 190 -3.79 -10.73 5.02
N GLN A 191 -2.55 -11.19 4.93
CA GLN A 191 -2.05 -11.88 3.74
C GLN A 191 -2.81 -13.18 3.44
N LYS A 192 -3.28 -13.88 4.48
CA LYS A 192 -3.98 -15.16 4.34
C LYS A 192 -5.46 -15.02 3.99
N HIS A 193 -6.14 -14.00 4.52
CA HIS A 193 -7.61 -13.96 4.51
C HIS A 193 -8.22 -12.82 3.68
N ALA A 194 -7.42 -11.87 3.21
CA ALA A 194 -7.92 -10.74 2.44
C ALA A 194 -7.85 -10.96 0.92
N ASP A 195 -8.85 -10.43 0.22
CA ASP A 195 -8.81 -10.28 -1.24
C ASP A 195 -7.95 -9.07 -1.63
N ILE A 196 -8.03 -8.59 -2.88
CA ILE A 196 -7.36 -7.37 -3.33
C ILE A 196 -8.10 -6.12 -2.79
N GLU A 197 -8.01 -5.93 -1.49
CA GLU A 197 -8.69 -4.88 -0.74
C GLU A 197 -7.77 -4.31 0.34
N ARG A 198 -8.02 -3.08 0.81
CA ARG A 198 -7.25 -2.47 1.90
C ARG A 198 -7.55 -3.12 3.24
N VAL A 199 -6.65 -3.03 4.22
CA VAL A 199 -6.86 -3.60 5.58
C VAL A 199 -8.17 -3.14 6.20
N GLY A 200 -8.52 -1.85 6.04
CA GLY A 200 -9.80 -1.32 6.53
C GLY A 200 -11.01 -1.96 5.86
N GLN A 201 -10.98 -2.13 4.54
CA GLN A 201 -12.07 -2.76 3.77
C GLN A 201 -12.22 -4.24 4.14
N PHE A 202 -11.10 -4.94 4.29
CA PHE A 202 -11.07 -6.31 4.80
C PHE A 202 -11.74 -6.41 6.17
N ILE A 203 -11.38 -5.53 7.11
CA ILE A 203 -11.98 -5.48 8.45
C ILE A 203 -13.48 -5.16 8.38
N ASP A 204 -13.89 -4.24 7.52
CA ASP A 204 -15.30 -3.89 7.36
C ASP A 204 -16.10 -5.08 6.78
N ARG A 205 -15.50 -5.87 5.88
CA ARG A 205 -16.09 -7.08 5.30
C ARG A 205 -16.25 -8.21 6.33
N ILE A 206 -15.20 -8.56 7.06
CA ILE A 206 -15.27 -9.70 8.00
C ILE A 206 -15.83 -9.32 9.37
N GLY A 207 -15.85 -8.03 9.68
CA GLY A 207 -16.22 -7.44 10.97
C GLY A 207 -15.04 -7.32 11.93
N PHE A 208 -14.88 -6.12 12.53
CA PHE A 208 -13.78 -5.84 13.47
C PHE A 208 -13.77 -6.76 14.69
N LYS A 209 -14.95 -7.17 15.21
CA LYS A 209 -15.03 -8.11 16.34
C LYS A 209 -14.37 -9.44 16.02
N LYS A 210 -14.63 -9.97 14.82
CA LYS A 210 -14.04 -11.23 14.33
C LYS A 210 -12.54 -11.08 14.10
N PHE A 211 -12.12 -10.02 13.39
CA PHE A 211 -10.71 -9.72 13.18
C PHE A 211 -9.95 -9.65 14.52
N LYS A 212 -10.49 -8.91 15.50
CA LYS A 212 -9.90 -8.75 16.82
C LYS A 212 -9.82 -10.06 17.58
N ALA A 213 -10.88 -10.87 17.58
CA ALA A 213 -10.90 -12.17 18.26
C ALA A 213 -9.81 -13.11 17.71
N ASP A 214 -9.68 -13.23 16.39
CA ASP A 214 -8.71 -14.14 15.78
C ASP A 214 -7.27 -13.72 16.01
N VAL A 215 -6.96 -12.43 15.80
CA VAL A 215 -5.61 -11.90 15.97
C VAL A 215 -5.16 -11.95 17.44
N LEU A 216 -6.08 -11.67 18.38
CA LEU A 216 -5.76 -11.75 19.81
C LEU A 216 -5.63 -13.20 20.29
N ALA A 217 -6.45 -14.12 19.78
CA ALA A 217 -6.32 -15.54 20.11
C ALA A 217 -4.93 -16.06 19.71
N GLU A 218 -4.46 -15.74 18.50
CA GLU A 218 -3.12 -16.09 18.05
C GLU A 218 -2.02 -15.45 18.93
N PHE A 219 -2.20 -14.18 19.32
CA PHE A 219 -1.24 -13.46 20.15
C PHE A 219 -1.09 -14.05 21.56
N TYR A 220 -2.21 -14.44 22.18
CA TYR A 220 -2.23 -15.06 23.51
C TYR A 220 -2.06 -16.58 23.49
N GLN A 221 -1.85 -17.19 22.31
CA GLN A 221 -1.77 -18.65 22.12
C GLN A 221 -3.03 -19.40 22.58
N GLU A 222 -4.18 -18.77 22.38
CA GLU A 222 -5.50 -19.29 22.71
C GLU A 222 -6.26 -19.70 21.45
N SER A 223 -7.30 -20.52 21.61
CA SER A 223 -8.25 -20.80 20.53
C SER A 223 -9.27 -19.66 20.43
N SER A 224 -9.46 -19.10 19.23
CA SER A 224 -10.49 -18.09 18.98
C SER A 224 -11.86 -18.68 19.30
N GLN A 225 -12.52 -18.18 20.35
CA GLN A 225 -13.94 -18.46 20.57
C GLN A 225 -14.72 -17.70 19.50
N ALA A 226 -15.01 -18.42 18.41
CA ALA A 226 -15.46 -17.84 17.15
C ALA A 226 -16.67 -16.92 17.33
N THR A 227 -16.55 -15.68 16.83
CA THR A 227 -17.69 -15.01 16.19
C THR A 227 -17.66 -15.39 14.72
N GLU A 228 -18.77 -15.85 14.15
CA GLU A 228 -18.88 -16.03 12.70
C GLU A 228 -18.51 -14.71 11.98
N PRO A 229 -17.74 -14.76 10.88
CA PRO A 229 -17.47 -13.56 10.10
C PRO A 229 -18.77 -12.98 9.55
N LEU A 230 -18.85 -11.65 9.46
CA LEU A 230 -20.06 -10.99 8.92
C LEU A 230 -20.35 -11.38 7.47
N VAL A 231 -19.29 -11.72 6.73
CA VAL A 231 -19.33 -12.21 5.35
C VAL A 231 -18.42 -13.43 5.28
N SER A 232 -18.87 -14.49 4.60
CA SER A 232 -18.07 -15.71 4.40
C SER A 232 -16.71 -15.37 3.77
N GLN A 233 -15.65 -15.97 4.30
CA GLN A 233 -14.35 -15.91 3.65
C GLN A 233 -14.40 -16.74 2.37
N SER A 234 -13.73 -16.28 1.32
CA SER A 234 -13.52 -17.08 0.12
C SER A 234 -12.62 -18.26 0.49
N ALA A 235 -13.00 -19.49 0.15
CA ALA A 235 -12.11 -20.63 0.38
C ALA A 235 -10.88 -20.55 -0.55
N ASP A 236 -9.79 -21.21 -0.17
CA ASP A 236 -8.56 -21.27 -0.97
C ASP A 236 -8.88 -21.84 -2.37
N GLY A 237 -8.79 -21.00 -3.41
CA GLY A 237 -9.08 -21.38 -4.79
C GLY A 237 -10.56 -21.39 -5.19
N GLU A 238 -11.47 -20.91 -4.33
CA GLU A 238 -12.90 -20.84 -4.62
C GLU A 238 -13.26 -19.71 -5.60
N LYS A 239 -14.21 -19.97 -6.50
CA LYS A 239 -14.80 -18.91 -7.34
C LYS A 239 -15.60 -17.97 -6.45
N LEU A 240 -15.19 -16.70 -6.42
CA LEU A 240 -15.91 -15.61 -5.78
C LEU A 240 -17.36 -15.56 -6.31
N VAL A 241 -18.33 -15.94 -5.48
CA VAL A 241 -19.75 -15.63 -5.73
C VAL A 241 -20.06 -14.33 -4.98
N PRO A 242 -20.29 -13.21 -5.67
CA PRO A 242 -20.37 -11.89 -5.04
C PRO A 242 -21.64 -11.74 -4.21
N VAL A 243 -21.50 -11.14 -3.03
CA VAL A 243 -22.59 -10.53 -2.28
C VAL A 243 -22.56 -9.02 -2.55
N ALA A 244 -23.72 -8.44 -2.89
CA ALA A 244 -23.85 -7.00 -3.11
C ALA A 244 -23.41 -6.22 -1.87
N GLY A 245 -22.36 -5.38 -2.01
CA GLY A 245 -21.85 -4.57 -0.89
C GLY A 245 -20.44 -3.98 -1.04
N GLY A 246 -19.68 -4.32 -2.09
CA GLY A 246 -18.34 -3.77 -2.32
C GLY A 246 -18.26 -2.85 -3.53
N LEU A 247 -18.72 -1.59 -3.40
CA LEU A 247 -18.41 -0.41 -4.25
C LEU A 247 -18.30 -0.54 -5.79
N THR A 248 -18.86 -1.56 -6.44
CA THR A 248 -19.24 -1.49 -7.86
C THR A 248 -20.62 -2.10 -8.07
N GLU A 249 -21.55 -1.28 -8.56
CA GLU A 249 -22.74 -1.72 -9.31
C GLU A 249 -22.28 -2.22 -10.68
N GLY A 250 -21.44 -3.25 -10.70
CA GLY A 250 -20.82 -3.74 -11.91
C GLY A 250 -21.81 -4.41 -12.84
N ALA A 251 -21.83 -4.01 -14.11
CA ALA A 251 -22.68 -4.61 -15.14
C ALA A 251 -22.13 -5.94 -15.70
N LEU A 252 -20.84 -6.22 -15.49
CA LEU A 252 -20.18 -7.43 -16.01
C LEU A 252 -20.65 -8.65 -15.20
N VAL A 253 -21.02 -9.74 -15.88
CA VAL A 253 -21.35 -11.04 -15.28
C VAL A 253 -20.44 -12.15 -15.81
N PHE A 254 -20.38 -13.28 -15.09
CA PHE A 254 -19.55 -14.41 -15.49
C PHE A 254 -20.04 -15.00 -16.83
N GLY A 255 -19.13 -15.12 -17.80
CA GLY A 255 -19.41 -15.53 -19.17
C GLY A 255 -19.40 -14.36 -20.17
N ASP A 256 -19.50 -13.12 -19.69
CA ASP A 256 -19.36 -11.94 -20.54
C ASP A 256 -17.92 -11.75 -21.00
N LYS A 257 -17.76 -11.25 -22.23
CA LYS A 257 -16.47 -10.75 -22.69
C LYS A 257 -16.12 -9.46 -21.98
N ILE A 258 -14.82 -9.25 -21.77
CA ILE A 258 -14.29 -7.99 -21.26
C ILE A 258 -14.23 -7.00 -22.42
N ASP A 259 -14.85 -5.83 -22.25
CA ASP A 259 -14.81 -4.74 -23.21
C ASP A 259 -14.18 -3.47 -22.62
N ALA A 260 -14.18 -2.40 -23.41
CA ALA A 260 -13.59 -1.11 -23.07
C ALA A 260 -14.23 -0.46 -21.81
N ASP A 261 -15.51 -0.71 -21.58
CA ASP A 261 -16.32 -0.09 -20.53
C ASP A 261 -16.37 -0.94 -19.25
N SER A 262 -15.96 -2.20 -19.36
CA SER A 262 -15.80 -3.11 -18.23
C SER A 262 -14.89 -2.49 -17.15
N VAL A 263 -15.41 -2.44 -15.92
CA VAL A 263 -14.71 -1.84 -14.77
C VAL A 263 -13.68 -2.81 -14.21
N ILE A 264 -12.46 -2.33 -13.93
CA ILE A 264 -11.35 -3.17 -13.47
C ILE A 264 -11.72 -3.99 -12.22
N ALA A 265 -12.43 -3.39 -11.24
CA ALA A 265 -12.85 -4.13 -10.04
C ALA A 265 -13.78 -5.31 -10.36
N ASP A 266 -14.68 -5.16 -11.34
CA ASP A 266 -15.56 -6.26 -11.75
C ASP A 266 -14.79 -7.34 -12.52
N ILE A 267 -13.84 -6.93 -13.36
CA ILE A 267 -13.00 -7.87 -14.11
C ILE A 267 -12.17 -8.72 -13.15
N ILE A 268 -11.48 -8.12 -12.17
CA ILE A 268 -10.66 -8.90 -11.22
C ILE A 268 -11.53 -9.78 -10.31
N ARG A 269 -12.76 -9.34 -10.02
CA ARG A 269 -13.73 -10.08 -9.21
C ARG A 269 -14.26 -11.32 -9.96
N ILE A 270 -14.59 -11.17 -11.24
CA ILE A 270 -15.21 -12.23 -12.06
C ILE A 270 -14.14 -13.15 -12.67
N TYR A 271 -13.01 -12.57 -13.06
CA TYR A 271 -11.91 -13.23 -13.77
C TYR A 271 -10.56 -12.95 -13.09
N PRO A 272 -10.30 -13.47 -11.88
CA PRO A 272 -9.06 -13.21 -11.13
C PRO A 272 -7.78 -13.61 -11.89
N GLN A 273 -7.86 -14.57 -12.82
CA GLN A 273 -6.75 -14.95 -13.69
C GLN A 273 -6.28 -13.84 -14.65
N THR A 274 -7.02 -12.72 -14.76
CA THR A 274 -6.61 -11.51 -15.50
C THR A 274 -5.60 -10.64 -14.75
N ILE A 275 -5.41 -10.82 -13.44
CA ILE A 275 -4.50 -10.01 -12.62
C ILE A 275 -3.06 -9.97 -13.18
N PRO A 276 -2.43 -11.10 -13.57
CA PRO A 276 -1.10 -11.09 -14.18
C PRO A 276 -1.07 -10.33 -15.52
N VAL A 277 -2.17 -10.33 -16.27
CA VAL A 277 -2.30 -9.58 -17.53
C VAL A 277 -2.27 -8.08 -17.26
N PHE A 278 -3.09 -7.57 -16.35
CA PHE A 278 -3.03 -6.15 -15.97
C PHE A 278 -1.63 -5.74 -15.48
N ARG A 279 -0.99 -6.58 -14.65
CA ARG A 279 0.37 -6.32 -14.14
C ARG A 279 1.39 -6.21 -15.28
N SER A 280 1.28 -7.01 -16.35
CA SER A 280 2.21 -6.98 -17.48
C SER A 280 2.15 -5.67 -18.28
N PHE A 281 0.97 -5.01 -18.30
CA PHE A 281 0.77 -3.68 -18.87
C PHE A 281 1.10 -2.53 -17.90
N GLY A 282 1.69 -2.83 -16.73
CA GLY A 282 2.04 -1.83 -15.72
C GLY A 282 0.86 -1.37 -14.85
N MET A 283 -0.28 -2.05 -14.93
CA MET A 283 -1.48 -1.79 -14.11
C MET A 283 -1.49 -2.68 -12.87
N GLY A 284 -0.53 -2.46 -11.96
CA GLY A 284 -0.40 -3.30 -10.77
C GLY A 284 -1.26 -2.89 -9.56
N CYS A 285 -1.75 -1.65 -9.52
CA CYS A 285 -2.45 -1.07 -8.35
C CYS A 285 -3.96 -1.38 -8.35
N LEU A 286 -4.34 -2.63 -8.62
CA LEU A 286 -5.72 -3.03 -8.92
C LEU A 286 -6.72 -2.79 -7.78
N GLY A 287 -6.25 -2.76 -6.52
CA GLY A 287 -7.07 -2.43 -5.34
C GLY A 287 -7.04 -0.95 -4.95
N CYS A 288 -6.57 -0.04 -5.80
CA CYS A 288 -6.58 1.39 -5.49
C CYS A 288 -7.91 2.04 -5.91
N PRO A 289 -8.38 3.08 -5.19
CA PRO A 289 -9.68 3.69 -5.48
C PRO A 289 -9.85 4.20 -6.91
N SER A 290 -8.74 4.61 -7.56
CA SER A 290 -8.76 4.98 -8.97
C SER A 290 -9.03 3.76 -9.84
N ALA A 291 -8.26 2.69 -9.69
CA ALA A 291 -8.44 1.47 -10.49
C ALA A 291 -9.80 0.81 -10.24
N THR A 292 -10.30 0.75 -9.01
CA THR A 292 -11.53 0.01 -8.70
C THR A 292 -12.79 0.59 -9.33
N ALA A 293 -12.75 1.85 -9.79
CA ALA A 293 -13.88 2.50 -10.46
C ALA A 293 -13.57 2.84 -11.93
N GLU A 294 -12.45 2.36 -12.47
CA GLU A 294 -11.95 2.77 -13.78
C GLU A 294 -12.27 1.72 -14.86
N PRO A 295 -12.89 2.13 -15.99
CA PRO A 295 -13.02 1.29 -17.17
C PRO A 295 -11.67 0.96 -17.80
N VAL A 296 -11.56 -0.20 -18.46
CA VAL A 296 -10.31 -0.63 -19.15
C VAL A 296 -9.81 0.41 -20.13
N ALA A 297 -10.69 1.05 -20.90
CA ALA A 297 -10.28 2.09 -21.85
C ALA A 297 -9.62 3.28 -21.16
N LYS A 298 -10.13 3.69 -20.00
CA LYS A 298 -9.56 4.82 -19.28
C LYS A 298 -8.22 4.47 -18.65
N ALA A 299 -8.09 3.26 -18.11
CA ALA A 299 -6.81 2.76 -17.63
C ALA A 299 -5.76 2.68 -18.75
N ALA A 300 -6.16 2.18 -19.93
CA ALA A 300 -5.29 2.11 -21.11
C ALA A 300 -4.74 3.49 -21.50
N ASP A 301 -5.61 4.51 -21.55
CA ASP A 301 -5.24 5.92 -21.80
C ASP A 301 -4.23 6.44 -20.76
N ILE A 302 -4.51 6.27 -19.47
CA ILE A 302 -3.64 6.75 -18.37
C ILE A 302 -2.25 6.10 -18.42
N HIS A 303 -2.20 4.81 -18.76
CA HIS A 303 -0.96 4.05 -18.85
C HIS A 303 -0.27 4.21 -20.23
N GLY A 304 -0.94 4.84 -21.19
CA GLY A 304 -0.50 5.03 -22.56
C GLY A 304 -0.22 3.69 -23.25
N VAL A 305 -1.20 2.79 -23.17
CA VAL A 305 -1.26 1.46 -23.78
C VAL A 305 -2.45 1.43 -24.75
N ASP A 306 -2.36 0.67 -25.84
CA ASP A 306 -3.50 0.45 -26.72
C ASP A 306 -4.56 -0.40 -26.01
N VAL A 307 -5.78 0.11 -25.93
CA VAL A 307 -6.91 -0.59 -25.32
C VAL A 307 -7.16 -1.95 -25.99
N ASN A 308 -6.97 -2.06 -27.31
CA ASN A 308 -7.21 -3.30 -28.04
C ASN A 308 -6.20 -4.40 -27.67
N GLU A 309 -4.94 -4.03 -27.43
CA GLU A 309 -3.90 -4.97 -26.98
C GLU A 309 -4.25 -5.54 -25.60
N ILE A 310 -4.69 -4.68 -24.68
CA ILE A 310 -5.11 -5.09 -23.33
C ILE A 310 -6.35 -5.99 -23.42
N LEU A 311 -7.38 -5.58 -24.16
CA LEU A 311 -8.60 -6.36 -24.29
C LEU A 311 -8.35 -7.73 -24.92
N ALA A 312 -7.50 -7.81 -25.95
CA ALA A 312 -7.13 -9.08 -26.56
C ALA A 312 -6.41 -10.00 -25.56
N ALA A 313 -5.50 -9.45 -24.75
CA ALA A 313 -4.78 -10.22 -23.74
C ALA A 313 -5.68 -10.66 -22.57
N LEU A 314 -6.60 -9.79 -22.12
CA LEU A 314 -7.57 -10.10 -21.08
C LEU A 314 -8.54 -11.19 -21.52
N ASN A 315 -9.15 -11.04 -22.71
CA ASN A 315 -10.10 -12.03 -23.22
C ASN A 315 -9.46 -13.37 -23.62
N LYS A 316 -8.13 -13.45 -23.71
CA LYS A 316 -7.42 -14.71 -23.98
C LYS A 316 -7.36 -15.63 -22.76
N VAL A 317 -7.52 -15.08 -21.55
CA VAL A 317 -7.41 -15.82 -20.29
C VAL A 317 -8.76 -16.03 -19.59
N ILE A 318 -9.86 -15.56 -20.19
CA ILE A 318 -11.22 -15.81 -19.68
C ILE A 318 -11.88 -17.00 -20.36
#